data_AF-A0A0C3EVJ1-F1
#
_entry.id   AF-A0A0C3EVJ1-F1
#
_cell.length_a   1.000
_cell.length_b   1.000
_cell.length_c   1.000
_cell.angle_alpha   90.00
_cell.angle_beta   90.00
_cell.angle_gamma   90.00
#
_symmetry.space_group_name_H-M   'P 1'
#
loop_
_entity.id
_entity.type
_entity.pdbx_description
1 polymer ?
#
loop_
_entity_poly.entity_id
_entity_poly.type
_entity_poly.pdbx_seq_one_letter_code
_entity_poly.pdbx_strand_id
1 'polypeptide(L)'
;MKLVCTGLILSTSFPNEFSEVLTYSRSLKFNPLPNYEAVRCSFASLAERLGYSPNSGPLNWTPCYPKTINLIPEVLIPDKEDDDSDDNLGEDSYYGMNIDIWEHQGECGLVGKAGGRA
;
A
#
# COMPACT_ATOMS: atom_id res chain seq x y z
N MET A 1 21.41 22.28 -21.25
CA MET A 1 20.77 22.79 -20.01
C MET A 1 19.93 21.66 -19.44
N LYS A 2 20.16 21.25 -18.19
CA LYS A 2 19.31 20.23 -17.55
C LYS A 2 18.00 20.92 -17.20
N LEU A 3 16.93 20.64 -17.95
CA LEU A 3 15.60 21.18 -17.63
C LEU A 3 15.29 20.81 -16.19
N VAL A 4 14.98 21.82 -15.39
CA VAL A 4 14.48 21.61 -14.03
C VAL A 4 13.08 21.04 -14.20
N CYS A 5 12.97 19.71 -14.26
CA CYS A 5 11.70 19.01 -14.35
C CYS A 5 10.98 19.15 -13.00
N THR A 6 10.09 20.13 -12.90
CA THR A 6 9.28 20.36 -11.70
C THR A 6 8.32 19.19 -11.45
N GLY A 7 7.85 19.03 -10.22
CA GLY A 7 6.84 18.00 -9.89
C GLY A 7 5.60 18.15 -10.77
N LEU A 8 5.18 19.40 -11.01
CA LEU A 8 4.05 19.76 -11.87
C LEU A 8 4.18 19.25 -13.31
N ILE A 9 5.38 19.34 -13.91
CA ILE A 9 5.62 18.89 -15.29
C ILE A 9 5.53 17.35 -15.38
N LEU A 10 5.95 16.64 -14.34
CA LEU A 10 5.87 15.17 -14.32
C LEU A 10 4.45 14.66 -14.04
N SER A 11 3.59 15.50 -13.50
CA SER A 11 2.24 15.16 -13.08
C SER A 11 1.15 15.78 -13.96
N THR A 12 1.45 16.20 -15.20
CA THR A 12 0.52 16.97 -16.07
C THR A 12 -0.81 16.28 -16.40
N SER A 13 -0.95 15.00 -16.06
CA SER A 13 -2.18 14.21 -16.28
C SER A 13 -2.64 13.49 -15.01
N PHE A 14 -2.08 13.85 -13.86
CA PHE A 14 -2.42 13.29 -12.56
C PHE A 14 -3.03 14.37 -11.67
N PRO A 15 -3.82 13.99 -10.66
CA PRO A 15 -4.26 14.92 -9.62
C PRO A 15 -3.09 15.68 -8.98
N ASN A 16 -3.36 16.91 -8.52
CA ASN A 16 -2.33 17.82 -8.00
C ASN A 16 -1.55 17.23 -6.82
N GLU A 17 -2.19 16.36 -6.03
CA GLU A 17 -1.58 15.67 -4.90
C GLU A 17 -0.31 14.89 -5.31
N PHE A 18 -0.28 14.35 -6.53
CA PHE A 18 0.92 13.68 -7.06
C PHE A 18 2.08 14.67 -7.29
N SER A 19 1.77 15.87 -7.78
CA SER A 19 2.77 16.94 -7.97
C SER A 19 3.34 17.42 -6.63
N GLU A 20 2.48 17.51 -5.61
CA GLU A 20 2.82 17.94 -4.26
C GLU A 20 3.73 16.92 -3.59
N VAL A 21 3.41 15.62 -3.70
CA VAL A 21 4.24 14.54 -3.17
C VAL A 21 5.60 14.49 -3.86
N LEU A 22 5.67 14.66 -5.18
CA LEU A 22 6.95 14.74 -5.89
C LEU A 22 7.78 15.94 -5.43
N THR A 23 7.14 17.09 -5.22
CA THR A 23 7.81 18.31 -4.75
C THR A 23 8.29 18.17 -3.31
N TYR A 24 7.46 17.59 -2.44
CA TYR A 24 7.78 17.28 -1.06
C TYR A 24 8.95 16.29 -0.98
N SER A 25 8.90 15.21 -1.74
CA SER A 25 9.93 14.17 -1.75
C SER A 25 11.31 14.72 -2.14
N ARG A 26 11.34 15.70 -3.04
CA ARG A 26 12.58 16.37 -3.49
C ARG A 26 13.10 17.42 -2.52
N SER A 27 12.25 17.98 -1.67
CA SER A 27 12.66 18.99 -0.69
C SER A 27 13.20 18.38 0.61
N LEU A 28 12.97 17.08 0.83
CA LEU A 28 13.49 16.35 1.97
C LEU A 28 15.02 16.30 1.94
N LYS A 29 15.61 16.64 3.09
CA LYS A 29 17.04 16.46 3.36
C LYS A 29 17.27 15.03 3.87
N PHE A 30 18.53 14.61 3.93
CA PHE A 30 18.90 13.27 4.38
C PHE A 30 18.48 12.94 5.83
N ASN A 31 18.55 13.93 6.73
CA ASN A 31 18.31 13.71 8.17
C ASN A 31 16.84 13.66 8.61
N PRO A 32 15.92 14.55 8.14
CA PRO A 32 14.54 14.51 8.60
C PRO A 32 13.79 13.28 8.09
N LEU A 33 12.99 12.67 8.98
CA LEU A 33 12.03 11.64 8.60
C LEU A 33 10.87 12.26 7.80
N PRO A 34 10.41 11.62 6.71
CA PRO A 34 9.26 12.09 5.97
C PRO A 34 7.98 12.04 6.83
N ASN A 35 7.11 13.03 6.66
CA ASN A 35 5.77 13.04 7.24
C ASN A 35 4.84 12.18 6.36
N TYR A 36 4.90 10.87 6.58
CA TYR A 36 4.06 9.91 5.87
C TYR A 36 2.58 10.05 6.19
N GLU A 37 2.22 10.55 7.36
CA GLU A 37 0.83 10.80 7.73
C GLU A 37 0.19 11.85 6.82
N ALA A 38 0.86 12.99 6.61
CA ALA A 38 0.37 14.03 5.71
C ALA A 38 0.19 13.51 4.27
N VAL A 39 1.14 12.70 3.79
CA VAL A 39 1.05 12.09 2.44
C VAL A 39 -0.11 11.10 2.34
N ARG A 40 -0.34 10.27 3.38
CA ARG A 40 -1.49 9.35 3.40
C ARG A 40 -2.82 10.11 3.43
N CYS A 41 -2.90 11.16 4.25
CA CYS A 41 -4.09 12.00 4.34
C CYS A 41 -4.43 12.68 3.00
N SER A 42 -3.44 13.18 2.26
CA SER A 42 -3.70 13.82 0.96
C SER A 42 -4.30 12.83 -0.05
N PHE A 43 -3.78 11.60 -0.13
CA PHE A 43 -4.34 10.57 -1.00
C PHE A 43 -5.70 10.04 -0.52
N ALA A 44 -5.91 9.94 0.79
CA ALA A 44 -7.21 9.58 1.34
C ALA A 44 -8.30 10.61 0.96
N SER A 45 -8.00 11.90 1.13
CA SER A 45 -8.91 12.99 0.70
C SER A 45 -9.13 13.00 -0.81
N LEU A 46 -8.11 12.70 -1.61
CA LEU A 46 -8.25 12.56 -3.06
C LEU A 46 -9.17 11.39 -3.42
N ALA A 47 -8.99 10.23 -2.78
CA ALA A 47 -9.82 9.04 -3.00
C ALA A 47 -11.28 9.31 -2.66
N GLU A 48 -11.55 9.94 -1.51
CA GLU A 48 -12.89 10.36 -1.09
C GLU A 48 -13.52 11.33 -2.12
N ARG A 49 -12.76 12.33 -2.58
CA ARG A 49 -13.22 13.29 -3.60
C ARG A 49 -13.55 12.63 -4.94
N LEU A 50 -12.87 11.55 -5.29
CA LEU A 50 -13.15 10.74 -6.48
C LEU A 50 -14.26 9.71 -6.26
N GLY A 51 -14.84 9.63 -5.05
CA GLY A 51 -15.91 8.70 -4.71
C GLY A 51 -15.44 7.28 -4.40
N TYR A 52 -14.14 7.07 -4.21
CA TYR A 52 -13.61 5.79 -3.77
C TYR A 52 -13.77 5.65 -2.25
N SER A 53 -14.05 4.42 -1.84
CA SER A 53 -14.13 4.00 -0.44
C SER A 53 -13.17 2.83 -0.25
N PRO A 54 -12.62 2.60 0.95
CA PRO A 54 -11.85 1.38 1.23
C PRO A 54 -12.62 0.09 0.87
N ASN A 55 -13.95 0.16 0.85
CA ASN A 55 -14.84 -0.96 0.47
C ASN A 55 -15.38 -0.84 -0.96
N SER A 56 -14.75 -0.07 -1.85
CA SER A 56 -15.24 0.18 -3.22
C SER A 56 -15.16 -1.02 -4.17
N GLY A 57 -14.95 -2.22 -3.64
CA GLY A 57 -14.92 -3.46 -4.39
C GLY A 57 -13.51 -3.94 -4.73
N PRO A 58 -13.42 -4.99 -5.56
CA PRO A 58 -12.15 -5.60 -5.96
C PRO A 58 -11.24 -4.61 -6.68
N LEU A 59 -9.92 -4.77 -6.51
CA LEU A 59 -8.93 -4.05 -7.29
C LEU A 59 -8.89 -4.59 -8.72
N ASN A 60 -8.30 -3.83 -9.66
CA ASN A 60 -8.26 -4.22 -11.08
C ASN A 60 -7.60 -5.59 -11.33
N TRP A 61 -6.69 -6.01 -10.45
CA TRP A 61 -6.02 -7.30 -10.52
C TRP A 61 -6.69 -8.38 -9.65
N THR A 62 -7.73 -8.05 -8.88
CA THR A 62 -8.47 -9.04 -8.13
C THR A 62 -9.24 -9.92 -9.12
N PRO A 63 -8.97 -11.23 -9.17
CA PRO A 63 -9.58 -12.09 -10.17
C PRO A 63 -11.10 -12.11 -10.08
N CYS A 64 -11.79 -11.92 -11.21
CA CYS A 64 -13.24 -11.95 -11.30
C CYS A 64 -13.82 -13.36 -11.41
N TYR A 65 -13.15 -14.36 -10.83
CA TYR A 65 -13.67 -15.73 -10.91
C TYR A 65 -14.88 -15.84 -9.98
N PRO A 66 -16.02 -16.39 -10.45
CA PRO A 66 -17.02 -16.87 -9.53
C PRO A 66 -16.33 -17.90 -8.63
N LYS A 67 -16.58 -17.82 -7.33
CA LYS A 67 -16.05 -18.75 -6.33
C LYS A 67 -16.65 -20.13 -6.62
N THR A 68 -16.14 -20.83 -7.62
CA THR A 68 -16.35 -22.26 -7.77
C THR A 68 -15.73 -22.86 -6.53
N ILE A 69 -16.57 -23.46 -5.69
CA ILE A 69 -16.14 -24.33 -4.61
C ILE A 69 -15.41 -25.47 -5.32
N ASN A 70 -14.11 -25.30 -5.55
CA ASN A 70 -13.25 -26.37 -6.00
C ASN A 70 -13.17 -27.32 -4.82
N LEU A 71 -13.98 -28.39 -4.87
CA LEU A 71 -13.67 -29.64 -4.21
C LEU A 71 -12.29 -30.04 -4.78
N ILE A 72 -11.23 -29.67 -4.06
CA ILE A 72 -9.87 -30.10 -4.39
C ILE A 72 -9.90 -31.63 -4.31
N PRO A 73 -9.59 -32.37 -5.38
CA PRO A 73 -9.31 -33.80 -5.25
C PRO A 73 -8.09 -33.91 -4.34
N GLU A 74 -8.21 -34.64 -3.22
CA GLU A 74 -7.10 -34.92 -2.32
C GLU A 74 -5.92 -35.47 -3.14
N VAL A 75 -4.94 -34.61 -3.41
CA VAL A 75 -3.64 -35.05 -3.91
C VAL A 75 -2.97 -35.69 -2.71
N LEU A 76 -2.99 -37.02 -2.68
CA LEU A 76 -2.16 -37.81 -1.77
C LEU A 76 -0.70 -37.50 -2.11
N ILE A 77 -0.08 -36.60 -1.35
CA ILE A 77 1.36 -36.40 -1.36
C ILE A 77 1.94 -37.65 -0.68
N PRO A 78 2.82 -38.42 -1.34
CA PRO A 78 3.47 -39.55 -0.69
C PRO A 78 4.25 -39.04 0.52
N ASP A 79 4.03 -39.64 1.69
CA ASP A 79 4.81 -39.39 2.89
C ASP A 79 6.29 -39.60 2.52
N LYS A 80 7.05 -38.50 2.55
CA LYS A 80 8.50 -38.56 2.45
C LYS A 80 8.98 -38.99 3.81
N GLU A 81 9.49 -40.21 3.89
CA GLU A 81 10.25 -40.67 5.05
C GLU A 81 11.40 -39.69 5.29
N ASP A 82 11.51 -39.22 6.53
CA ASP A 82 12.56 -38.31 6.99
C ASP A 82 13.93 -38.95 6.77
N ASP A 83 14.60 -38.54 5.69
CA ASP A 83 16.02 -38.81 5.47
C ASP A 83 16.78 -37.56 5.91
N ASP A 84 17.39 -37.64 7.09
CA ASP A 84 18.26 -36.63 7.70
C ASP A 84 19.51 -36.42 6.82
N SER A 85 19.36 -35.68 5.73
CA SER A 85 20.48 -35.17 4.93
C SER A 85 20.72 -33.71 5.28
N ASP A 86 21.67 -33.51 6.18
CA ASP A 86 22.28 -32.24 6.57
C ASP A 86 22.99 -31.59 5.38
N ASP A 87 22.23 -30.92 4.51
CA ASP A 87 22.75 -30.07 3.47
C ASP A 87 22.41 -28.61 3.76
N ASN A 88 23.36 -27.99 4.46
CA ASN A 88 23.62 -26.57 4.64
C ASN A 88 23.40 -25.76 3.33
N LEU A 89 22.16 -25.46 3.01
CA LEU A 89 21.77 -24.51 1.97
C LEU A 89 21.56 -23.15 2.63
N GLY A 90 22.53 -22.26 2.38
CA GLY A 90 22.61 -20.94 2.97
C GLY A 90 21.28 -20.21 2.98
N GLU A 91 20.82 -19.91 4.18
CA GLU A 91 19.62 -19.15 4.49
C GLU A 91 19.65 -17.78 3.80
N ASP A 92 19.04 -17.67 2.63
CA ASP A 92 18.51 -16.41 2.14
C ASP A 92 17.24 -16.06 2.93
N SER A 93 17.45 -15.65 4.19
CA SER A 93 16.43 -15.33 5.20
C SER A 93 15.70 -13.99 4.93
N TYR A 94 15.38 -13.66 3.68
CA TYR A 94 14.53 -12.50 3.36
C TYR A 94 13.06 -12.89 3.33
N TYR A 95 12.56 -13.49 4.40
CA TYR A 95 11.14 -13.71 4.60
C TYR A 95 10.76 -13.34 6.02
N GLY A 96 9.89 -12.33 6.15
CA GLY A 96 8.93 -12.33 7.27
C GLY A 96 9.04 -11.23 8.31
N MET A 97 9.66 -10.08 8.05
CA MET A 97 9.71 -9.03 9.07
C MET A 97 9.48 -7.62 8.50
N ASN A 98 8.32 -7.35 7.90
CA ASN A 98 7.89 -5.95 7.74
C ASN A 98 6.41 -5.68 7.43
N ILE A 99 5.49 -6.65 7.52
CA ILE A 99 4.07 -6.38 7.23
C ILE A 99 3.33 -5.88 8.47
N ASP A 100 3.65 -6.42 9.65
CA ASP A 100 2.90 -6.15 10.89
C ASP A 100 3.09 -4.72 11.43
N ILE A 101 4.12 -4.00 11.00
CA ILE A 101 4.37 -2.61 11.42
C ILE A 101 3.36 -1.64 10.79
N TRP A 102 2.75 -1.99 9.66
CA TRP A 102 1.92 -1.06 8.89
C TRP A 102 0.45 -0.98 9.33
N GLU A 103 -0.07 -1.98 10.05
CA GLU A 103 -1.49 -2.03 10.45
C GLU A 103 -1.83 -1.18 11.68
N HIS A 104 -0.85 -0.74 12.47
CA HIS A 104 -1.11 -0.11 13.78
C HIS A 104 -1.12 1.43 13.78
N GLN A 105 -1.03 2.09 12.63
CA GLN A 105 -0.81 3.56 12.58
C GLN A 105 -1.81 4.32 11.70
N GLY A 106 -3.06 3.87 11.68
CA GLY A 106 -4.12 4.40 10.83
C GLY A 106 -5.41 4.74 11.57
N GLU A 107 -5.35 5.56 12.63
CA GLU A 107 -6.55 6.26 13.11
C GLU A 107 -6.46 7.74 12.71
N CYS A 108 -6.94 8.07 11.52
CA CYS A 108 -7.28 9.46 11.19
C CYS A 108 -8.57 9.81 11.94
N GLY A 109 -8.42 10.54 13.04
CA GLY A 109 -9.54 11.02 13.86
C GLY A 109 -10.56 11.79 13.02
N LEU A 110 -11.78 11.28 12.97
CA LEU A 110 -12.95 11.98 12.49
C LEU A 110 -13.25 13.15 13.45
N VAL A 111 -12.81 14.37 13.13
CA VAL A 111 -13.40 15.58 13.72
C VAL A 111 -14.77 15.76 13.06
N GLY A 112 -15.76 15.17 13.70
CA GLY A 112 -17.18 15.35 13.41
C GLY A 112 -17.55 16.82 13.53
N LYS A 113 -17.92 17.40 12.39
CA LYS A 113 -18.60 18.68 12.27
C LYS A 113 -20.04 18.49 12.78
N ALA A 114 -20.35 18.96 13.97
CA ALA A 114 -21.74 19.08 14.44
C ALA A 114 -22.10 20.57 14.54
N GLY A 115 -22.86 21.04 13.56
CA GLY A 115 -23.60 22.28 13.68
C GLY A 115 -24.78 22.09 14.64
N GLY A 116 -25.02 23.10 15.47
CA GLY A 116 -26.23 23.23 16.27
C GLY A 116 -26.70 24.67 16.22
N ARG A 117 -27.74 24.91 15.40
CA ARG A 117 -28.59 26.10 15.46
C ARG A 117 -29.50 25.95 16.70
N ALA A 118 -29.54 26.98 17.52
CA ALA A 118 -30.75 27.59 18.07
C ALA A 118 -30.39 29.02 18.50
#